data_AF-A0A7C4NVB8-F1
#
_entry.id   AF-A0A7C4NVB8-F1
#
_cell.length_a   1.000
_cell.length_b   1.000
_cell.length_c   1.000
_cell.angle_alpha   90.00
_cell.angle_beta   90.00
_cell.angle_gamma   90.00
#
_symmetry.space_group_name_H-M   'P 1'
#
loop_
_entity.id
_entity.type
_entity.pdbx_description
1 polymer ?
#
loop_
_entity_poly.entity_id
_entity_poly.type
_entity_poly.pdbx_seq_one_letter_code
_entity_poly.pdbx_strand_id
1 'polypeptide(L)'
;MKLSPRDFVQKYWRYAQQTQKKTGISAVAILAQAAVESGWGEHAPGNMFFGIKARATDPRHKRQLLTTTEYLRRPDQGHLFPKVISITEVKPGLWKYRVKDWFRKYRTAKGSFEDHAKFFLTNPRYAEAVRAGTDPLAFLREVARAGYATDPSYFDLLAKVVRMIERYAPGQISPREVIDLPPAQEEAAPSFFERGHTVPTRTLSND
;
A
#
# COMPACT_ATOMS: atom_id res chain seq x y z
N MET A 1 -1.93 3.99 -14.94
CA MET A 1 -1.16 3.02 -15.73
C MET A 1 -0.29 2.23 -14.77
N LYS A 2 -0.38 0.91 -14.79
CA LYS A 2 0.50 0.00 -14.04
C LYS A 2 1.94 0.18 -14.54
N LEU A 3 2.90 0.29 -13.62
CA LEU A 3 4.32 0.35 -13.97
C LEU A 3 4.93 -1.05 -13.89
N SER A 4 5.96 -1.30 -14.70
CA SER A 4 6.83 -2.47 -14.50
C SER A 4 7.52 -2.36 -13.13
N PRO A 5 7.96 -3.48 -12.52
CA PRO A 5 8.72 -3.42 -11.27
C PRO A 5 9.95 -2.51 -11.35
N ARG A 6 10.69 -2.55 -12.46
CA ARG A 6 11.85 -1.70 -12.70
C ARG A 6 11.47 -0.22 -12.68
N ASP A 7 10.47 0.17 -13.47
CA ASP A 7 10.07 1.58 -13.58
C ASP A 7 9.48 2.10 -12.27
N PHE A 8 8.74 1.26 -11.55
CA PHE A 8 8.20 1.60 -10.24
C PHE A 8 9.34 1.91 -9.24
N VAL A 9 10.35 1.04 -9.17
CA VAL A 9 11.49 1.23 -8.28
C VAL A 9 12.27 2.48 -8.68
N GLN A 10 12.67 2.62 -9.95
CA GLN A 10 13.42 3.78 -10.42
C GLN A 10 12.71 5.10 -10.11
N LYS A 11 11.39 5.14 -10.29
CA LYS A 11 10.58 6.33 -10.06
C LYS A 11 10.44 6.69 -8.58
N TYR A 12 10.27 5.70 -7.70
CA TYR A 12 9.88 5.93 -6.30
C TYR A 12 10.98 5.69 -5.27
N TRP A 13 12.12 5.10 -5.65
CA TRP A 13 13.24 4.77 -4.75
C TRP A 13 13.71 5.95 -3.92
N ARG A 14 13.97 7.10 -4.55
CA ARG A 14 14.44 8.30 -3.84
C ARG A 14 13.47 8.74 -2.74
N TYR A 15 12.16 8.58 -2.94
CA TYR A 15 11.16 8.93 -1.93
C TYR A 15 11.15 7.93 -0.77
N ALA A 16 11.30 6.63 -1.06
CA ALA A 16 11.40 5.60 -0.05
C ALA A 16 12.68 5.73 0.79
N GLN A 17 13.83 5.99 0.17
CA GLN A 17 15.09 6.25 0.88
C GLN A 17 14.99 7.45 1.81
N GLN A 18 14.38 8.55 1.36
CA GLN A 18 14.15 9.72 2.21
C GLN A 18 13.23 9.41 3.39
N THR A 19 12.23 8.55 3.18
CA THR A 19 11.31 8.11 4.23
C THR A 19 12.04 7.22 5.25
N GLN A 20 12.85 6.26 4.79
CA GLN A 20 13.70 5.45 5.67
C GLN A 20 14.61 6.32 6.53
N LYS A 21 15.33 7.27 5.93
CA LYS A 21 16.20 8.20 6.68
C LYS A 21 15.46 8.96 7.79
N LYS A 22 14.19 9.28 7.57
CA LYS A 22 13.37 10.05 8.53
C LYS A 22 12.73 9.17 9.60
N THR A 23 12.39 7.93 9.27
CA THR A 23 11.48 7.09 10.08
C THR A 23 12.13 5.83 10.64
N GLY A 24 13.28 5.42 10.11
CA GLY A 24 13.94 4.16 10.45
C GLY A 24 13.33 2.91 9.77
N ILE A 25 12.18 3.02 9.10
CA ILE A 25 11.53 1.90 8.42
C ILE A 25 12.19 1.66 7.06
N SER A 26 12.47 0.39 6.73
CA SER A 26 13.09 -0.01 5.46
C SER A 26 12.43 0.58 4.21
N ALA A 27 13.22 1.21 3.34
CA ALA A 27 12.80 1.76 2.05
C ALA A 27 12.28 0.65 1.12
N VAL A 28 12.89 -0.54 1.20
CA VAL A 28 12.45 -1.71 0.45
C VAL A 28 11.06 -2.15 0.93
N ALA A 29 10.84 -2.22 2.24
CA ALA A 29 9.52 -2.57 2.77
C ALA A 29 8.44 -1.54 2.39
N ILE A 30 8.76 -0.24 2.49
CA ILE A 30 7.87 0.85 2.08
C ILE A 30 7.46 0.70 0.61
N LEU A 31 8.43 0.47 -0.29
CA LEU A 31 8.11 0.28 -1.71
C LEU A 31 7.36 -1.02 -1.98
N ALA A 32 7.68 -2.10 -1.28
CA ALA A 32 6.99 -3.37 -1.46
C ALA A 32 5.50 -3.24 -1.10
N GLN A 33 5.18 -2.63 0.04
CA GLN A 33 3.78 -2.32 0.37
C GLN A 33 3.21 -1.33 -0.63
N ALA A 34 3.89 -0.23 -0.98
CA ALA A 34 3.36 0.72 -1.95
C ALA A 34 3.03 0.08 -3.32
N ALA A 35 3.85 -0.85 -3.80
CA ALA A 35 3.61 -1.61 -5.02
C ALA A 35 2.37 -2.50 -4.89
N VAL A 36 2.28 -3.27 -3.81
CA VAL A 36 1.13 -4.16 -3.54
C VAL A 36 -0.17 -3.37 -3.42
N GLU A 37 -0.18 -2.34 -2.56
CA GLU A 37 -1.36 -1.55 -2.18
C GLU A 37 -1.85 -0.61 -3.27
N SER A 38 -1.03 -0.28 -4.27
CA SER A 38 -1.42 0.57 -5.40
C SER A 38 -1.50 -0.15 -6.74
N GLY A 39 -1.22 -1.46 -6.78
CA GLY A 39 -1.06 -2.20 -8.04
C GLY A 39 0.05 -1.60 -8.90
N TRP A 40 1.25 -1.49 -8.34
CA TRP A 40 2.43 -0.90 -9.00
C TRP A 40 2.16 0.50 -9.54
N GLY A 41 1.42 1.31 -8.78
CA GLY A 41 1.09 2.71 -9.08
C GLY A 41 -0.14 2.91 -9.95
N GLU A 42 -0.82 1.84 -10.37
CA GLU A 42 -2.04 1.93 -11.16
C GLU A 42 -3.17 2.66 -10.42
N HIS A 43 -3.30 2.41 -9.12
CA HIS A 43 -4.35 2.91 -8.24
C HIS A 43 -3.80 3.87 -7.17
N ALA A 44 -3.00 4.86 -7.57
CA ALA A 44 -2.45 5.89 -6.66
C ALA A 44 -2.84 7.34 -7.03
N PRO A 45 -4.13 7.66 -7.28
CA PRO A 45 -4.55 9.03 -7.59
C PRO A 45 -4.14 10.00 -6.47
N GLY A 46 -3.56 11.14 -6.85
CA GLY A 46 -3.05 12.10 -5.87
C GLY A 46 -1.93 11.54 -4.99
N ASN A 47 -1.08 10.64 -5.51
CA ASN A 47 -0.01 9.96 -4.78
C ASN A 47 -0.49 9.16 -3.55
N MET A 48 -1.72 8.63 -3.58
CA MET A 48 -2.30 7.87 -2.47
C MET A 48 -1.95 6.38 -2.59
N PHE A 49 -0.70 6.00 -2.30
CA PHE A 49 -0.23 4.63 -2.51
C PHE A 49 -0.86 3.57 -1.59
N PHE A 50 -1.36 3.96 -0.41
CA PHE A 50 -1.84 3.03 0.60
C PHE A 50 -3.34 3.17 0.92
N GLY A 51 -4.08 3.99 0.18
CA GLY A 51 -5.53 4.12 0.42
C GLY A 51 -5.92 4.72 1.79
N ILE A 52 -5.07 5.57 2.40
CA ILE A 52 -5.35 6.19 3.71
C ILE A 52 -6.60 7.08 3.62
N LYS A 53 -7.62 6.75 4.41
CA LYS A 53 -8.86 7.53 4.53
C LYS A 53 -8.59 8.91 5.11
N ALA A 54 -9.29 9.92 4.60
CA ALA A 54 -9.21 11.26 5.15
C ALA A 54 -10.25 11.48 6.24
N ARG A 55 -9.84 12.14 7.31
CA ARG A 55 -10.71 12.56 8.40
C ARG A 55 -11.42 13.86 8.07
N ALA A 56 -12.53 14.13 8.77
CA ALA A 56 -13.19 15.43 8.71
C ALA A 56 -12.24 16.59 9.13
N THR A 57 -11.32 16.31 10.05
CA THR A 57 -10.30 17.24 10.54
C THR A 57 -9.11 17.42 9.59
N ASP A 58 -8.93 16.55 8.60
CA ASP A 58 -7.87 16.75 7.59
C ASP A 58 -8.21 18.00 6.74
N PRO A 59 -7.22 18.87 6.41
CA PRO A 59 -7.46 20.07 5.61
C PRO A 59 -8.11 19.74 4.26
N ARG A 60 -9.14 20.50 3.86
CA ARG A 60 -9.93 20.21 2.65
C ARG A 60 -9.07 19.98 1.40
N HIS A 61 -8.02 20.78 1.22
CA HIS A 61 -7.10 20.69 0.08
C HIS A 61 -6.23 19.42 0.06
N LYS A 62 -6.14 18.67 1.17
CA LYS A 62 -5.45 17.36 1.29
C LYS A 62 -6.39 16.18 1.14
N ARG A 63 -7.66 16.40 0.82
CA ARG A 63 -8.66 15.35 0.65
C ARG A 63 -9.08 15.21 -0.81
N GLN A 64 -9.50 14.02 -1.18
CA GLN A 64 -10.12 13.69 -2.46
C GLN A 64 -11.27 12.72 -2.23
N LEU A 65 -12.35 12.87 -3.00
CA LEU A 65 -13.50 11.98 -2.95
C LEU A 65 -13.39 10.99 -4.11
N LEU A 66 -13.19 9.71 -3.81
CA LEU A 66 -12.96 8.66 -4.80
C LEU A 66 -14.00 7.56 -4.70
N THR A 67 -14.30 6.92 -5.83
CA THR A 67 -15.07 5.68 -5.85
C THR A 67 -14.21 4.54 -5.33
N THR A 68 -14.69 3.79 -4.33
CA THR A 68 -14.03 2.61 -3.77
C THR A 68 -15.02 1.45 -3.63
N THR A 69 -14.48 0.26 -3.38
CA THR A 69 -15.25 -0.92 -2.99
C THR A 69 -14.96 -1.25 -1.54
N GLU A 70 -16.01 -1.50 -0.75
CA GLU A 70 -15.90 -2.01 0.63
C GLU A 70 -16.71 -3.30 0.76
N TYR A 71 -16.26 -4.22 1.62
CA TYR A 71 -16.97 -5.46 1.92
C TYR A 71 -17.45 -5.45 3.37
N LEU A 72 -18.76 -5.39 3.57
CA LEU A 72 -19.39 -5.29 4.89
C LEU A 72 -20.30 -6.48 5.17
N ARG A 73 -20.61 -6.71 6.44
CA ARG A 73 -21.43 -7.86 6.89
C ARG A 73 -22.93 -7.61 6.87
N ARG A 74 -23.34 -6.36 6.65
CA ARG A 74 -24.76 -5.96 6.64
C ARG A 74 -25.05 -5.01 5.46
N PRO A 75 -26.28 -4.98 4.93
CA PRO A 75 -26.68 -4.10 3.82
C PRO A 75 -27.12 -2.68 4.24
N ASP A 76 -27.28 -2.42 5.54
CA ASP A 76 -27.82 -1.17 6.11
C ASP A 76 -26.74 -0.16 6.54
N GLN A 77 -25.50 -0.35 6.09
CA GLN A 77 -24.35 0.46 6.52
C GLN A 77 -24.02 1.63 5.58
N GLY A 78 -24.97 2.02 4.72
CA GLY A 78 -24.78 3.11 3.76
C GLY A 78 -24.47 4.46 4.42
N HIS A 79 -24.95 4.69 5.64
CA HIS A 79 -24.72 5.92 6.43
C HIS A 79 -23.24 6.16 6.79
N LEU A 80 -22.38 5.15 6.66
CA LEU A 80 -20.93 5.29 6.88
C LEU A 80 -20.22 6.03 5.74
N PHE A 81 -20.89 6.21 4.59
CA PHE A 81 -20.25 6.73 3.38
C PHE A 81 -20.87 8.05 2.93
N PRO A 82 -20.06 8.99 2.43
CA PRO A 82 -20.56 10.22 1.83
C PRO A 82 -21.57 10.01 0.69
N LYS A 83 -21.38 8.94 -0.10
CA LYS A 83 -22.32 8.56 -1.17
C LYS A 83 -22.26 7.07 -1.43
N VAL A 84 -23.42 6.42 -1.44
CA VAL A 84 -23.57 5.04 -1.92
C VAL A 84 -23.85 5.06 -3.43
N ILE A 85 -23.19 4.17 -4.18
CA ILE A 85 -23.42 3.96 -5.62
C ILE A 85 -24.21 2.66 -5.82
N SER A 86 -23.77 1.56 -5.22
CA SER A 86 -24.49 0.29 -5.23
C SER A 86 -24.15 -0.56 -4.02
N ILE A 87 -25.08 -1.41 -3.61
CA ILE A 87 -24.90 -2.44 -2.58
C ILE A 87 -25.37 -3.75 -3.19
N THR A 88 -24.53 -4.79 -3.14
CA THR A 88 -24.83 -6.09 -3.74
C THR A 88 -24.37 -7.19 -2.81
N GLU A 89 -25.23 -8.16 -2.50
CA GLU A 89 -24.81 -9.36 -1.78
C GLU A 89 -23.94 -10.22 -2.70
N VAL A 90 -22.73 -10.55 -2.26
CA VAL A 90 -21.79 -11.38 -3.02
C VAL A 90 -21.90 -12.84 -2.59
N LYS A 91 -22.13 -13.06 -1.30
CA LYS A 91 -22.44 -14.36 -0.69
C LYS A 91 -23.18 -14.11 0.63
N PRO A 92 -23.85 -15.12 1.21
CA PRO A 92 -24.62 -14.95 2.43
C PRO A 92 -23.82 -14.22 3.53
N GLY A 93 -24.31 -13.03 3.93
CA GLY A 93 -23.69 -12.22 4.97
C GLY A 93 -22.40 -11.48 4.55
N LEU A 94 -22.16 -11.30 3.25
CA LEU A 94 -21.09 -10.47 2.71
C LEU A 94 -21.60 -9.59 1.56
N TRP A 95 -21.57 -8.29 1.79
CA TRP A 95 -22.12 -7.28 0.92
C TRP A 95 -21.00 -6.42 0.33
N LYS A 96 -21.00 -6.28 -0.99
CA LYS A 96 -20.11 -5.40 -1.74
C LYS A 96 -20.76 -4.04 -1.89
N TYR A 97 -20.11 -3.04 -1.32
CA TYR A 97 -20.48 -1.63 -1.40
C TYR A 97 -19.61 -0.96 -2.44
N ARG A 98 -20.20 -0.45 -3.52
CA ARG A 98 -19.55 0.56 -4.39
C ARG A 98 -19.99 1.92 -3.87
N VAL A 99 -19.05 2.73 -3.41
CA VAL A 99 -19.32 3.97 -2.68
C VAL A 99 -18.34 5.06 -3.11
N LYS A 100 -18.66 6.33 -2.85
CA LYS A 100 -17.64 7.37 -2.75
C LYS A 100 -17.23 7.56 -1.31
N ASP A 101 -15.93 7.69 -1.08
CA ASP A 101 -15.37 7.95 0.24
C ASP A 101 -14.18 8.92 0.18
N TRP A 102 -13.86 9.53 1.32
CA TRP A 102 -12.80 10.51 1.45
C TRP A 102 -11.47 9.83 1.71
N PHE A 103 -10.49 10.18 0.87
CA PHE A 103 -9.12 9.73 1.01
C PHE A 103 -8.16 10.90 1.06
N ARG A 104 -6.99 10.67 1.68
CA ARG A 104 -5.90 11.62 1.65
C ARG A 104 -5.29 11.68 0.25
N LYS A 105 -4.87 12.87 -0.15
CA LYS A 105 -4.00 13.10 -1.32
C LYS A 105 -2.75 13.84 -0.89
N TYR A 106 -1.67 13.57 -1.59
CA TYR A 106 -0.34 14.02 -1.26
C TYR A 106 0.29 14.72 -2.45
N ARG A 107 1.09 15.74 -2.15
CA ARG A 107 1.85 16.46 -3.18
C ARG A 107 2.89 15.56 -3.85
N THR A 108 3.45 14.61 -3.10
CA THR A 108 4.49 13.68 -3.56
C THR A 108 4.29 12.28 -2.96
N ALA A 109 4.80 11.24 -3.61
CA ALA A 109 4.82 9.87 -3.07
C ALA A 109 5.46 9.78 -1.67
N LYS A 110 6.53 10.55 -1.41
CA LYS A 110 7.11 10.66 -0.06
C LYS A 110 6.08 11.08 1.01
N GLY A 111 5.11 11.92 0.66
CA GLY A 111 4.08 12.35 1.61
C GLY A 111 3.21 11.18 2.07
N SER A 112 2.79 10.32 1.14
CA SER A 112 2.06 9.10 1.52
C SER A 112 2.94 8.10 2.24
N PHE A 113 4.22 7.97 1.85
CA PHE A 113 5.16 7.03 2.47
C PHE A 113 5.43 7.41 3.93
N GLU A 114 5.62 8.69 4.22
CA GLU A 114 5.80 9.18 5.59
C GLU A 114 4.53 9.05 6.44
N ASP A 115 3.34 9.28 5.86
CA ASP A 115 2.07 9.15 6.57
C ASP A 115 1.76 7.68 6.90
N HIS A 116 2.08 6.76 5.99
CA HIS A 116 2.01 5.32 6.21
C HIS A 116 3.05 4.83 7.22
N ALA A 117 4.29 5.33 7.16
CA ALA A 117 5.29 5.03 8.20
C ALA A 117 4.82 5.50 9.59
N LYS A 118 4.20 6.70 9.67
CA LYS A 118 3.65 7.23 10.92
C LYS A 118 2.58 6.31 11.52
N PHE A 119 1.76 5.66 10.70
CA PHE A 119 0.78 4.68 11.18
C PHE A 119 1.44 3.58 12.02
N PHE A 120 2.53 2.98 11.53
CA PHE A 120 3.26 1.96 12.29
C PHE A 120 3.96 2.52 13.52
N LEU A 121 4.59 3.70 13.40
CA LEU A 121 5.32 4.33 14.50
C LEU A 121 4.42 4.76 15.67
N THR A 122 3.14 5.05 15.42
CA THR A 122 2.21 5.57 16.42
C THR A 122 1.26 4.54 16.99
N ASN A 123 1.18 3.35 16.38
CA ASN A 123 0.25 2.30 16.78
C ASN A 123 1.01 1.17 17.49
N PRO A 124 0.87 1.02 18.83
CA PRO A 124 1.59 0.01 19.62
C PRO A 124 1.46 -1.42 19.12
N ARG A 125 0.38 -1.73 18.38
CA ARG A 125 0.17 -3.03 17.71
C ARG A 125 1.35 -3.44 16.82
N TYR A 126 2.05 -2.47 16.23
CA TYR A 126 3.16 -2.69 15.31
C TYR A 126 4.54 -2.44 15.93
N ALA A 127 4.65 -2.42 17.26
CA ALA A 127 5.92 -2.16 17.95
C ALA A 127 7.02 -3.16 17.55
N GLU A 128 6.71 -4.46 17.41
CA GLU A 128 7.68 -5.46 16.95
C GLU A 128 8.14 -5.20 15.51
N ALA A 129 7.24 -4.78 14.62
CA ALA A 129 7.61 -4.40 13.26
C ALA A 129 8.58 -3.22 13.27
N VAL A 130 8.30 -2.18 14.07
CA VAL A 130 9.19 -1.01 14.18
C VAL A 130 10.59 -1.41 14.70
N ARG A 131 10.69 -2.39 15.62
CA ARG A 131 11.98 -2.89 16.11
C ARG A 131 12.81 -3.61 15.05
N ALA A 132 12.19 -4.18 14.03
CA ALA A 132 12.90 -4.77 12.90
C ALA A 132 13.68 -3.72 12.07
N GLY A 133 13.36 -2.43 12.22
CA GLY A 133 14.09 -1.32 11.62
C GLY A 133 14.18 -1.42 10.09
N THR A 134 15.41 -1.55 9.58
CA THR A 134 15.68 -1.56 8.14
C THR A 134 15.71 -2.95 7.51
N ASP A 135 15.50 -4.02 8.27
CA ASP A 135 15.29 -5.36 7.69
C ASP A 135 13.87 -5.43 7.09
N PRO A 136 13.73 -5.48 5.74
CA PRO A 136 12.42 -5.43 5.11
C PRO A 136 11.58 -6.67 5.39
N LEU A 137 12.18 -7.86 5.41
CA LEU A 137 11.42 -9.11 5.58
C LEU A 137 11.00 -9.27 7.04
N ALA A 138 11.85 -8.93 8.00
CA ALA A 138 11.48 -8.94 9.41
C ALA A 138 10.38 -7.92 9.71
N PHE A 139 10.48 -6.68 9.19
CA PHE A 139 9.44 -5.67 9.34
C PHE A 139 8.09 -6.16 8.81
N LEU A 140 8.06 -6.65 7.57
CA LEU A 140 6.81 -7.07 6.89
C LEU A 140 6.20 -8.33 7.52
N ARG A 141 7.03 -9.23 8.06
CA ARG A 141 6.56 -10.40 8.81
C ARG A 141 5.78 -9.99 10.05
N GLU A 142 6.34 -9.07 10.84
CA GLU A 142 5.69 -8.59 12.05
C GLU A 142 4.45 -7.73 11.73
N VAL A 143 4.45 -6.96 10.64
CA VAL A 143 3.24 -6.28 10.14
C VAL A 143 2.12 -7.28 9.83
N ALA A 144 2.43 -8.36 9.12
CA ALA A 144 1.46 -9.41 8.79
C ALA A 144 0.96 -10.12 10.06
N ARG A 145 1.88 -10.51 10.95
CA ARG A 145 1.56 -11.17 12.23
C ARG A 145 0.69 -10.30 13.14
N ALA A 146 0.89 -8.98 13.12
CA ALA A 146 0.09 -8.00 13.85
C ALA A 146 -1.32 -7.77 13.24
N GLY A 147 -1.67 -8.49 12.17
CA GLY A 147 -3.01 -8.45 11.57
C GLY A 147 -3.27 -7.24 10.68
N TYR A 148 -2.25 -6.72 10.00
CA TYR A 148 -2.43 -5.64 9.02
C TYR A 148 -3.38 -6.02 7.88
N ALA A 149 -3.29 -7.25 7.39
CA ALA A 149 -4.21 -7.82 6.41
C ALA A 149 -4.83 -9.10 6.95
N THR A 150 -6.07 -9.39 6.55
CA THR A 150 -6.76 -10.65 6.91
C THR A 150 -6.36 -11.82 6.01
N ASP A 151 -5.68 -11.55 4.89
CA ASP A 151 -5.17 -12.57 3.97
C ASP A 151 -3.95 -13.28 4.61
N PRO A 152 -4.01 -14.59 4.89
CA PRO A 152 -2.88 -15.30 5.49
C PRO A 152 -1.64 -15.35 4.58
N SER A 153 -1.81 -15.16 3.26
CA SER A 153 -0.73 -15.14 2.27
C SER A 153 -0.11 -13.75 2.06
N TYR A 154 -0.51 -12.75 2.86
CA TYR A 154 -0.04 -11.36 2.71
C TYR A 154 1.49 -11.25 2.81
N PHE A 155 2.09 -11.94 3.78
CA PHE A 155 3.55 -11.94 3.92
C PHE A 155 4.25 -12.59 2.71
N ASP A 156 3.76 -13.73 2.24
CA ASP A 156 4.38 -14.43 1.11
C ASP A 156 4.34 -13.61 -0.19
N LEU A 157 3.25 -12.88 -0.41
CA LEU A 157 3.16 -11.89 -1.48
C LEU A 157 4.25 -10.83 -1.33
N LEU A 158 4.33 -10.21 -0.16
CA LEU A 158 5.27 -9.15 0.12
C LEU A 158 6.72 -9.61 -0.03
N ALA A 159 7.04 -10.82 0.43
CA ALA A 159 8.37 -11.40 0.30
C ALA A 159 8.79 -11.57 -1.18
N LYS A 160 7.86 -11.95 -2.06
CA LYS A 160 8.12 -11.99 -3.52
C LYS A 160 8.37 -10.60 -4.07
N VAL A 161 7.55 -9.62 -3.68
CA VAL A 161 7.70 -8.23 -4.13
C VAL A 161 9.00 -7.61 -3.62
N VAL A 162 9.41 -7.88 -2.38
CA VAL A 162 10.71 -7.43 -1.82
C VAL A 162 11.86 -7.84 -2.73
N ARG A 163 11.92 -9.10 -3.17
CA ARG A 163 12.97 -9.59 -4.09
C ARG A 163 12.96 -8.84 -5.43
N MET A 164 11.77 -8.47 -5.94
CA MET A 164 11.65 -7.65 -7.15
C MET A 164 12.16 -6.21 -6.91
N ILE A 165 11.83 -5.61 -5.77
CA ILE A 165 12.28 -4.26 -5.41
C ILE A 165 13.80 -4.23 -5.26
N GLU A 166 14.39 -5.17 -4.52
CA GLU A 166 15.83 -5.27 -4.28
C GLU A 166 16.62 -5.42 -5.59
N ARG A 167 16.11 -6.22 -6.53
CA ARG A 167 16.71 -6.37 -7.86
C ARG A 167 16.90 -5.04 -8.58
N TYR A 168 15.99 -4.08 -8.44
CA TYR A 168 16.06 -2.82 -9.18
C TYR A 168 16.50 -1.62 -8.33
N ALA A 169 16.79 -1.83 -7.04
CA ALA A 169 17.19 -0.78 -6.12
C ALA A 169 18.62 -0.28 -6.43
N PRO A 170 18.82 1.04 -6.66
CA PRO A 170 20.13 1.64 -6.85
C PRO A 170 21.10 1.33 -5.70
N GLY A 171 22.28 0.81 -6.04
CA GLY A 171 23.32 0.39 -5.08
C GLY A 171 23.57 -1.12 -5.03
N GLN A 172 22.80 -1.93 -5.77
CA GLN A 172 23.05 -3.37 -5.94
C GLN A 172 23.25 -3.84 -7.39
N ILE A 173 23.11 -2.94 -8.37
CA ILE A 173 23.44 -3.21 -9.78
C ILE A 173 24.39 -2.12 -10.27
N SER A 174 25.51 -2.53 -10.89
CA SER A 174 26.48 -1.60 -11.47
C SER A 174 25.84 -0.83 -12.63
N PRO A 175 26.21 0.44 -12.90
CA PRO A 175 25.63 1.21 -14.02
C PRO A 175 25.78 0.56 -15.40
N ARG A 176 26.69 -0.42 -15.55
CA ARG A 176 26.92 -1.16 -16.81
C ARG A 176 25.94 -2.32 -17.04
N GLU A 177 25.37 -2.93 -16.01
CA GLU A 177 24.43 -4.06 -16.16
C GLU A 177 22.99 -3.64 -16.48
N VAL A 178 22.71 -2.34 -16.42
CA VAL A 178 21.38 -1.77 -16.72
C VAL A 178 21.07 -1.80 -18.23
N ILE A 179 22.09 -1.99 -19.08
CA ILE A 179 21.99 -1.96 -20.54
C ILE A 179 21.88 -3.37 -21.14
N ASP A 180 22.37 -4.42 -20.46
CA ASP A 180 22.49 -5.78 -21.01
C ASP A 180 21.67 -6.86 -20.28
N LEU A 181 20.83 -6.51 -19.29
CA LEU A 181 19.92 -7.51 -18.75
C LEU A 181 18.90 -7.88 -19.85
N PRO A 182 18.78 -9.17 -20.23
CA PRO A 182 17.67 -9.59 -21.07
C PRO A 182 16.38 -9.15 -20.37
N PRO A 183 15.33 -8.74 -21.12
CA PRO A 183 14.04 -8.48 -20.50
C PRO A 183 13.74 -9.70 -19.63
N ALA A 184 13.69 -9.49 -18.31
CA ALA A 184 13.24 -10.53 -17.41
C ALA A 184 11.96 -11.04 -18.04
N GLN A 185 11.86 -12.35 -18.32
CA GLN A 185 10.57 -12.90 -18.71
C GLN A 185 9.61 -12.41 -17.63
N GLU A 186 8.71 -11.51 -18.04
CA GLU A 186 8.10 -10.52 -17.16
C GLU A 186 7.07 -11.29 -16.32
N GLU A 187 7.56 -11.94 -15.27
CA GLU A 187 6.74 -12.70 -14.35
C GLU A 187 5.71 -11.70 -13.81
N ALA A 188 4.43 -11.96 -14.08
CA ALA A 188 3.37 -10.99 -13.87
C ALA A 188 3.46 -10.44 -12.44
N ALA A 189 3.77 -9.14 -12.33
CA ALA A 189 4.04 -8.52 -11.06
C ALA A 189 2.77 -8.57 -10.20
N PRO A 190 2.79 -9.28 -9.06
CA PRO A 190 1.57 -9.57 -8.34
C PRO A 190 1.02 -8.27 -7.75
N SER A 191 -0.28 -8.07 -7.83
CA SER A 191 -0.97 -6.94 -7.21
C SER A 191 -2.04 -7.43 -6.23
N PHE A 192 -2.31 -6.63 -5.22
CA PHE A 192 -3.31 -6.97 -4.22
C PHE A 192 -4.73 -6.97 -4.82
N PHE A 193 -5.00 -6.03 -5.72
CA PHE A 193 -6.30 -5.85 -6.38
C PHE A 193 -6.67 -7.02 -7.30
N GLU A 194 -5.70 -7.69 -7.94
CA GLU A 194 -5.94 -8.83 -8.82
C GLU A 194 -6.38 -10.10 -8.06
N ARG A 195 -6.05 -10.22 -6.76
CA ARG A 195 -6.38 -11.42 -5.96
C ARG A 195 -7.73 -11.38 -5.27
N GLY A 196 -8.53 -10.33 -5.49
CA GLY A 196 -9.84 -10.17 -4.86
C GLY A 196 -9.79 -9.97 -3.33
N HIS A 197 -8.59 -9.83 -2.76
CA HIS A 197 -8.40 -9.44 -1.37
C HIS A 197 -8.56 -7.93 -1.27
N THR A 198 -9.17 -7.44 -0.19
CA THR A 198 -9.17 -6.02 0.18
C THR A 198 -8.37 -5.87 1.46
N VAL A 199 -7.37 -4.99 1.49
CA VAL A 199 -6.88 -4.45 2.74
C VAL A 199 -8.05 -3.60 3.16
N PRO A 200 -8.72 -3.91 4.28
CA PRO A 200 -9.84 -3.11 4.71
C PRO A 200 -9.28 -1.69 4.80
N THR A 201 -9.82 -0.75 4.04
CA THR A 201 -9.32 0.63 4.05
C THR A 201 -9.44 1.26 5.44
N ARG A 202 -10.22 0.62 6.31
CA ARG A 202 -10.33 0.82 7.76
C ARG A 202 -9.08 0.46 8.58
N THR A 203 -8.11 -0.27 8.02
CA THR A 203 -6.89 -0.66 8.75
C THR A 203 -5.93 0.51 8.94
N LEU A 204 -5.98 1.53 8.07
CA LEU A 204 -5.15 2.74 8.17
C LEU A 204 -5.88 3.96 8.74
N SER A 205 -7.15 3.83 9.14
CA SER A 205 -7.78 4.79 10.03
C SER A 205 -7.35 4.47 11.46
N ASN A 206 -6.54 5.34 12.07
CA ASN A 206 -6.18 5.32 13.50
C ASN A 206 -7.39 5.72 14.39
N ASP A 207 -8.57 5.19 14.09
CA ASP A 207 -9.75 5.43 14.90
C ASP A 207 -9.71 4.54 16.14
#